data_AF-A0A182ZLD0-F1
#
_entry.id   AF-A0A182ZLD0-F1
#
_cell.length_a   1.000
_cell.length_b   1.000
_cell.length_c   1.000
_cell.angle_alpha   90.00
_cell.angle_beta   90.00
_cell.angle_gamma   90.00
#
_symmetry.space_group_name_H-M   'P 1'
#
loop_
_entity.id
_entity.type
_entity.pdbx_description
1 polymer ?
#
loop_
_entity_poly.entity_id
_entity_poly.type
_entity_poly.pdbx_seq_one_letter_code
_entity_poly.pdbx_strand_id
1 'polypeptide(L)'
;MANIFKFIYNRFVSYVWHIEAKKYGDSTIRVPVAVTLTFIIFYNALGVFLFSVWEKQWTPIISAYFCFITLSTIGLGDFVFGFDDNHPDPSKQLVGALYLVLGLSVMSMGFNLMKDEIIIKYRWVVRRLTKIKRVKPKEPVVEVDSLTELF
;
A
#
# COMPACT_ATOMS: atom_id res chain seq x y z
N MET A 1 5.29 -24.30 -13.70
CA MET A 1 4.13 -23.70 -12.99
C MET A 1 4.29 -23.78 -11.47
N ALA A 2 4.23 -24.97 -10.84
CA ALA A 2 4.27 -25.10 -9.37
C ALA A 2 5.57 -24.62 -8.68
N ASN A 3 6.72 -24.66 -9.36
CA ASN A 3 8.01 -24.24 -8.79
C ASN A 3 8.08 -22.72 -8.54
N ILE A 4 7.45 -21.91 -9.39
CA ILE A 4 7.38 -20.46 -9.22
C ILE A 4 6.50 -20.10 -8.04
N PHE A 5 5.38 -20.82 -7.87
CA PHE A 5 4.49 -20.65 -6.71
C PHE A 5 5.22 -20.99 -5.41
N LYS A 6 5.89 -22.14 -5.35
CA LYS A 6 6.65 -22.56 -4.18
C LYS A 6 7.80 -21.59 -3.88
N PHE A 7 8.41 -21.01 -4.91
CA PHE A 7 9.46 -20.01 -4.78
C PHE A 7 8.93 -18.68 -4.24
N ILE A 8 7.83 -18.15 -4.78
CA ILE A 8 7.20 -16.90 -4.32
C ILE A 8 6.65 -17.07 -2.90
N TYR A 9 5.94 -18.18 -2.65
CA TYR A 9 5.39 -18.51 -1.34
C TYR A 9 6.50 -18.69 -0.30
N ASN A 10 7.56 -19.46 -0.58
CA ASN A 10 8.66 -19.62 0.38
C ASN A 10 9.40 -18.31 0.63
N ARG A 11 9.56 -17.47 -0.40
CA ARG A 11 10.23 -16.17 -0.24
C ARG A 11 9.37 -15.20 0.57
N PHE A 12 8.05 -15.22 0.37
CA PHE A 12 7.07 -14.49 1.17
C PHE A 12 7.07 -14.95 2.63
N VAL A 13 6.93 -16.26 2.88
CA VAL A 13 6.90 -16.84 4.23
C VAL A 13 8.22 -16.56 4.95
N SER A 14 9.36 -16.70 4.28
CA SER A 14 10.66 -16.35 4.84
C SER A 14 10.77 -14.85 5.17
N TYR A 15 10.25 -13.96 4.32
CA TYR A 15 10.25 -12.51 4.59
C TYR A 15 9.34 -12.13 5.75
N VAL A 16 8.13 -12.69 5.80
CA VAL A 16 7.18 -12.49 6.90
C VAL A 16 7.79 -13.01 8.21
N TRP A 17 8.39 -14.19 8.20
CA TRP A 17 9.10 -14.74 9.36
C TRP A 17 10.20 -13.82 9.86
N HIS A 18 10.98 -13.23 8.96
CA HIS A 18 12.02 -12.26 9.32
C HIS A 18 11.46 -10.93 9.88
N ILE A 19 10.28 -10.49 9.43
CA ILE A 19 9.63 -9.29 9.96
C ILE A 19 9.00 -9.56 11.33
N GLU A 20 8.33 -10.69 11.50
CA GLU A 20 7.72 -11.12 12.76
C GLU A 20 8.80 -11.30 13.84
N ALA A 21 9.92 -11.95 13.50
CA ALA A 21 11.04 -12.16 14.41
C ALA A 21 11.68 -10.84 14.88
N LYS A 22 11.65 -9.78 14.05
CA LYS A 22 12.18 -8.46 14.43
C LYS A 22 11.25 -7.69 15.37
N LYS A 23 9.99 -8.11 15.49
CA LYS A 23 8.93 -7.38 16.18
C LYS A 23 8.60 -7.92 17.57
N TYR A 24 9.09 -9.11 17.91
CA TYR A 24 8.86 -9.75 19.22
C TYR A 24 9.52 -9.03 20.41
N GLY A 25 10.33 -7.99 20.17
CA GLY A 25 11.05 -7.23 21.19
C GLY A 25 10.44 -5.88 21.59
N ASP A 26 9.32 -5.45 20.98
CA ASP A 26 8.72 -4.14 21.27
C ASP A 26 7.22 -4.30 21.58
N SER A 27 6.83 -4.08 22.83
CA SER A 27 5.50 -4.32 23.40
C SER A 27 4.42 -3.34 22.92
N THR A 28 4.53 -2.80 21.70
CA THR A 28 3.51 -1.98 21.07
C THR A 28 2.81 -2.77 19.97
N ILE A 29 1.51 -3.04 20.16
CA ILE A 29 0.64 -3.70 19.18
C ILE A 29 0.38 -2.70 18.03
N ARG A 30 1.37 -2.51 17.16
CA ARG A 30 1.23 -1.74 15.92
C ARG A 30 1.33 -2.69 14.76
N VAL A 31 0.28 -2.84 13.95
CA VAL A 31 0.36 -3.67 12.75
C VAL A 31 1.38 -3.03 11.80
N PRO A 32 2.49 -3.73 11.44
CA PRO A 32 3.54 -3.10 10.65
C PRO A 32 2.99 -2.83 9.26
N VAL A 33 3.24 -1.63 8.74
CA VAL A 33 2.97 -1.28 7.33
C VAL A 33 3.46 -2.36 6.36
N ALA A 34 4.60 -2.98 6.67
CA ALA A 34 5.16 -4.05 5.88
C ALA A 34 4.23 -5.27 5.78
N VAL A 35 3.57 -5.69 6.87
CA VAL A 35 2.63 -6.83 6.86
C VAL A 35 1.43 -6.53 5.97
N THR A 36 0.88 -5.32 6.06
CA THR A 36 -0.25 -4.89 5.24
C THR A 36 0.10 -4.83 3.75
N LEU A 37 1.27 -4.27 3.41
CA LEU A 37 1.75 -4.18 2.04
C LEU A 37 2.02 -5.58 1.44
N THR A 38 2.58 -6.47 2.26
CA THR A 38 2.82 -7.86 1.91
C THR A 38 1.51 -8.62 1.65
N PHE A 39 0.46 -8.40 2.45
CA PHE A 39 -0.88 -8.94 2.20
C PHE A 39 -1.48 -8.47 0.85
N ILE A 40 -1.32 -7.18 0.51
CA ILE A 40 -1.79 -6.62 -0.76
C ILE A 40 -1.09 -7.27 -1.96
N ILE A 41 0.24 -7.42 -1.88
CA ILE A 41 1.03 -8.06 -2.95
C ILE A 41 0.63 -9.53 -3.11
N PHE A 42 0.40 -10.23 -2.00
CA PHE A 42 -0.06 -11.61 -2.03
C PHE A 42 -1.45 -11.75 -2.66
N TYR A 43 -2.38 -10.85 -2.30
CA TYR A 43 -3.71 -10.81 -2.92
C TYR A 43 -3.62 -10.61 -4.43
N ASN A 44 -2.79 -9.67 -4.89
CA ASN A 44 -2.58 -9.44 -6.32
C ASN A 44 -2.02 -10.69 -7.02
N ALA A 45 -1.03 -11.35 -6.42
CA ALA A 45 -0.44 -12.58 -6.95
C ALA A 45 -1.45 -13.75 -7.05
N LEU A 46 -2.39 -13.87 -6.11
CA LEU A 46 -3.49 -14.82 -6.20
C LEU A 46 -4.41 -14.53 -7.39
N GLY A 47 -4.71 -13.25 -7.65
CA GLY A 47 -5.45 -12.85 -8.86
C GLY A 47 -4.74 -13.21 -10.15
N VAL A 48 -3.43 -12.95 -10.23
CA VAL A 48 -2.63 -13.33 -11.41
C VAL A 48 -2.73 -14.82 -11.68
N PHE A 49 -2.67 -15.65 -10.63
CA PHE A 49 -2.83 -17.09 -10.74
C PHE A 49 -4.22 -17.48 -11.20
N LEU A 50 -5.26 -16.95 -10.55
CA LEU A 50 -6.66 -17.25 -10.87
C LEU A 50 -6.96 -16.91 -12.34
N PHE A 51 -6.58 -15.73 -12.80
CA PHE A 51 -6.83 -15.29 -14.18
C PHE A 51 -5.94 -15.99 -15.20
N SER A 52 -4.67 -16.28 -14.88
CA SER A 52 -3.78 -17.00 -15.80
C SER A 52 -4.19 -18.47 -16.00
N VAL A 53 -4.85 -19.09 -15.02
CA VAL A 53 -5.40 -20.46 -15.16
C VAL A 53 -6.71 -20.46 -15.92
N TRP A 54 -7.56 -19.46 -15.68
CA TRP A 54 -8.90 -19.42 -16.25
C TRP A 54 -8.91 -18.94 -17.69
N GLU A 55 -8.18 -17.86 -17.97
CA GLU A 55 -8.02 -17.30 -19.31
C GLU A 55 -6.79 -17.91 -19.98
N LYS A 56 -6.98 -18.99 -20.74
CA LYS A 56 -5.88 -19.69 -21.45
C LYS A 56 -5.11 -18.80 -22.42
N GLN A 57 -5.75 -17.72 -22.89
CA GLN A 57 -5.16 -16.79 -23.86
C GLN A 57 -4.28 -15.73 -23.18
N TRP A 58 -4.39 -15.56 -21.86
CA TRP A 58 -3.67 -14.52 -21.13
C TRP A 58 -2.32 -15.03 -20.66
N THR A 59 -1.26 -14.28 -20.97
CA THR A 59 0.04 -14.52 -20.34
C THR A 59 0.01 -14.01 -18.90
N PRO A 60 0.81 -14.61 -17.99
CA PRO A 60 0.84 -14.17 -16.59
C PRO A 60 1.24 -12.69 -16.41
N ILE A 61 1.99 -12.11 -17.37
CA ILE A 61 2.28 -10.67 -17.40
C ILE A 61 1.01 -9.85 -17.63
N ILE A 62 0.14 -10.27 -18.55
CA ILE A 62 -1.14 -9.60 -18.85
C ILE A 62 -2.09 -9.73 -17.65
N SER A 63 -2.18 -10.92 -17.05
CA SER A 63 -2.97 -11.14 -15.83
C SER A 63 -2.49 -10.28 -14.66
N ALA A 64 -1.16 -10.09 -14.51
CA ALA A 64 -0.59 -9.20 -13.51
C ALA A 64 -0.91 -7.73 -13.77
N TYR A 65 -0.80 -7.29 -15.02
CA TYR A 65 -1.19 -5.95 -15.44
C TYR A 65 -2.68 -5.70 -15.11
N PHE A 66 -3.58 -6.60 -15.53
CA PHE A 66 -5.02 -6.51 -15.24
C PHE A 66 -5.31 -6.43 -13.73
N CYS A 67 -4.71 -7.29 -12.91
CA CYS A 67 -4.87 -7.26 -11.47
C CYS A 67 -4.39 -5.93 -10.86
N PHE A 68 -3.24 -5.43 -11.30
CA PHE A 68 -2.68 -4.19 -10.78
C PHE A 68 -3.55 -2.98 -11.14
N ILE A 69 -3.91 -2.79 -12.42
CA ILE A 69 -4.71 -1.64 -12.86
C ILE A 69 -6.11 -1.63 -12.22
N THR A 70 -6.69 -2.81 -11.99
CA THR A 70 -8.05 -2.92 -11.45
C THR A 70 -8.07 -2.67 -9.94
N LEU A 71 -7.11 -3.25 -9.19
CA LEU A 71 -7.00 -3.04 -7.75
C LEU A 71 -6.45 -1.67 -7.36
N SER A 72 -5.62 -1.06 -8.22
CA SER A 72 -5.21 0.35 -8.07
C SER A 72 -6.31 1.33 -8.45
N THR A 73 -7.48 0.85 -8.89
CA THR A 73 -8.62 1.65 -9.34
C THR A 73 -8.34 2.55 -10.54
N ILE A 74 -7.26 2.29 -11.30
CA ILE A 74 -6.99 2.96 -12.58
C ILE A 74 -8.04 2.52 -13.61
N GLY A 75 -8.32 1.21 -13.68
CA GLY A 75 -9.48 0.66 -14.38
C GLY A 75 -9.56 1.00 -15.87
N LEU A 76 -8.45 0.88 -16.62
CA LEU A 76 -8.39 1.23 -18.05
C LEU A 76 -9.42 0.46 -18.91
N GLY A 77 -9.80 -0.76 -18.49
CA GLY A 77 -10.84 -1.55 -19.16
C GLY A 77 -10.43 -2.14 -20.51
N ASP A 78 -9.13 -2.18 -20.80
CA ASP A 78 -8.54 -2.77 -22.01
C ASP A 78 -8.55 -4.30 -21.99
N PHE A 79 -8.39 -4.89 -20.80
CA PHE A 79 -8.60 -6.32 -20.55
C PHE A 79 -9.77 -6.49 -19.59
N VAL A 80 -10.73 -7.34 -19.96
CA VAL A 80 -11.89 -7.65 -19.11
C VAL A 80 -12.06 -9.16 -19.00
N PHE A 81 -12.15 -9.63 -17.77
CA PHE A 81 -12.28 -11.05 -17.47
C PHE A 81 -13.69 -11.57 -17.77
N GLY A 82 -13.80 -12.75 -18.39
CA GLY A 82 -15.09 -13.39 -18.67
C GLY A 82 -15.88 -12.78 -19.84
N PHE A 83 -15.24 -11.94 -20.66
CA PHE A 83 -15.78 -11.52 -21.96
C PHE A 83 -15.09 -12.36 -23.03
N ASP A 84 -15.71 -13.49 -23.37
CA ASP A 84 -15.24 -14.40 -24.42
C ASP A 84 -16.15 -14.20 -25.64
N ASP A 85 -15.57 -13.89 -26.80
CA ASP A 85 -16.31 -13.48 -28.01
C ASP A 85 -17.22 -14.59 -28.57
N ASN A 86 -16.96 -15.84 -28.19
CA ASN A 86 -17.67 -17.00 -28.74
C ASN A 86 -18.79 -17.54 -27.83
N HIS A 87 -18.66 -17.46 -26.51
CA HIS A 87 -19.70 -17.87 -25.55
C HIS A 87 -19.52 -17.15 -24.19
N PRO A 88 -20.33 -16.11 -23.89
CA PRO A 88 -20.26 -15.46 -22.58
C PRO A 88 -20.79 -16.40 -21.50
N ASP A 89 -19.88 -16.95 -20.69
CA ASP A 89 -20.21 -17.73 -19.50
C ASP A 89 -20.46 -16.78 -18.32
N PRO A 90 -21.72 -16.61 -17.84
CA PRO A 90 -22.03 -15.69 -16.75
C PRO A 90 -21.35 -16.08 -15.42
N SER A 91 -21.00 -17.36 -15.26
CA SER A 91 -20.28 -17.88 -14.10
C SER A 91 -18.87 -17.31 -13.99
N LYS A 92 -18.16 -17.11 -15.10
CA LYS A 92 -16.82 -16.51 -15.12
C LYS A 92 -16.91 -15.06 -14.68
N GLN A 93 -17.78 -14.28 -15.29
CA GLN A 93 -17.97 -12.87 -14.96
C GLN A 93 -18.31 -12.64 -13.48
N LEU A 94 -19.17 -13.48 -12.91
CA LEU A 94 -19.54 -13.41 -11.50
C LEU A 94 -18.33 -13.61 -10.58
N VAL A 95 -17.47 -14.60 -10.85
CA VAL A 95 -16.30 -14.86 -10.01
C VAL A 95 -15.26 -13.74 -10.13
N GLY A 96 -15.11 -13.15 -11.32
CA GLY A 96 -14.29 -11.96 -11.51
C GLY A 96 -14.80 -10.78 -10.71
N ALA A 97 -16.10 -10.48 -10.80
CA ALA A 97 -16.72 -9.41 -10.04
C ALA A 97 -16.57 -9.62 -8.52
N LEU A 98 -16.79 -10.84 -8.03
CA LEU A 98 -16.59 -11.19 -6.62
C LEU A 98 -15.13 -10.98 -6.17
N TYR A 99 -14.16 -11.41 -6.99
CA TYR A 99 -12.74 -11.17 -6.73
C TYR A 99 -12.43 -9.67 -6.67
N LEU A 100 -13.01 -8.85 -7.55
CA LEU A 100 -12.78 -7.40 -7.52
C LEU A 100 -13.39 -6.75 -6.28
N VAL A 101 -14.61 -7.12 -5.90
CA VAL A 101 -15.27 -6.58 -4.69
C VAL A 101 -14.48 -6.94 -3.43
N LEU A 102 -14.07 -8.21 -3.29
CA LEU A 102 -13.24 -8.66 -2.18
C LEU A 102 -11.87 -7.96 -2.17
N GLY A 103 -11.27 -7.80 -3.35
CA GLY A 103 -9.97 -7.16 -3.48
C GLY A 103 -9.98 -5.69 -3.08
N LEU A 104 -10.99 -4.95 -3.53
CA LEU A 104 -11.16 -3.55 -3.14
C LEU A 104 -11.45 -3.39 -1.64
N SER A 105 -12.14 -4.35 -1.02
CA SER A 105 -12.36 -4.37 0.43
C SER A 105 -11.03 -4.53 1.19
N VAL A 106 -10.22 -5.52 0.80
CA VAL A 106 -8.89 -5.75 1.39
C VAL A 106 -7.95 -4.57 1.17
N MET A 107 -7.95 -4.00 -0.05
CA MET A 107 -7.17 -2.82 -0.39
C MET A 107 -7.59 -1.61 0.47
N SER A 108 -8.88 -1.38 0.66
CA SER A 108 -9.40 -0.29 1.49
C SER A 108 -8.95 -0.40 2.95
N MET A 109 -9.10 -1.59 3.54
CA MET A 109 -8.58 -1.86 4.89
C MET A 109 -7.08 -1.64 4.95
N GLY A 110 -6.33 -2.15 3.96
CA GLY A 110 -4.88 -1.99 3.91
C GLY A 110 -4.44 -0.53 3.80
N PHE A 111 -5.12 0.27 2.97
CA PHE A 111 -4.86 1.70 2.84
C PHE A 111 -5.17 2.45 4.13
N ASN A 112 -6.22 2.08 4.87
CA ASN A 112 -6.54 2.73 6.14
C ASN A 112 -5.42 2.54 7.17
N LEU A 113 -4.89 1.32 7.30
CA LEU A 113 -3.73 1.07 8.17
C LEU A 113 -2.47 1.82 7.70
N MET A 114 -2.21 1.87 6.40
CA MET A 114 -1.05 2.60 5.86
C MET A 114 -1.16 4.10 6.13
N LYS A 115 -2.36 4.69 5.99
CA LYS A 115 -2.59 6.11 6.28
C LYS A 115 -2.26 6.45 7.72
N ASP A 116 -2.71 5.64 8.69
CA ASP A 116 -2.47 5.89 10.11
C ASP A 116 -0.97 5.98 10.43
N GLU A 117 -0.17 5.07 9.88
CA GLU A 117 1.28 5.04 10.06
C GLU A 117 2.00 6.17 9.31
N ILE A 118 1.55 6.52 8.10
CA ILE A 118 2.07 7.67 7.34
C ILE A 118 1.83 8.96 8.12
N ILE A 119 0.64 9.14 8.70
CA ILE A 119 0.28 10.33 9.48
C ILE A 119 1.19 10.44 10.71
N ILE A 120 1.47 9.33 11.41
CA ILE A 120 2.37 9.35 12.58
C ILE A 120 3.78 9.79 12.18
N LYS A 121 4.32 9.22 11.10
CA LYS A 121 5.66 9.62 10.58
C LYS A 121 5.67 11.06 10.11
N TYR A 122 4.64 11.49 9.39
CA TYR A 122 4.50 12.86 8.92
C TYR A 122 4.49 13.84 10.10
N ARG A 123 3.71 13.58 11.16
CA ARG A 123 3.69 14.41 12.37
C ARG A 123 5.06 14.46 13.07
N TRP A 124 5.81 13.37 13.07
CA TRP A 124 7.18 13.37 13.59
C TRP A 124 8.10 14.27 12.76
N VAL A 125 8.04 14.19 11.43
CA VAL A 125 8.82 15.04 10.51
C VAL A 125 8.46 16.51 10.70
N VAL A 126 7.18 16.86 10.69
CA VAL A 126 6.71 18.24 10.87
C VAL A 126 7.20 18.80 12.20
N ARG A 127 7.11 18.06 13.31
CA ARG A 127 7.63 18.51 14.62
C ARG A 127 9.14 18.75 14.61
N ARG A 128 9.91 17.94 13.88
CA ARG A 128 11.37 18.15 13.71
C ARG A 128 11.65 19.43 12.92
N LEU A 129 10.93 19.63 11.81
CA LEU A 129 11.06 20.83 10.99
C LEU A 129 10.62 22.11 11.75
N THR A 130 9.54 22.06 12.54
CA THR A 130 9.10 23.18 13.39
C THR A 130 10.12 23.51 14.48
N LYS A 131 10.75 22.51 15.12
CA LYS A 131 11.83 22.75 16.10
C LYS A 131 13.03 23.44 15.46
N ILE A 132 13.43 23.02 14.26
CA ILE A 132 14.54 23.65 13.51
C ILE A 132 14.21 25.11 13.16
N LYS A 133 12.96 25.39 12.76
CA LYS A 133 12.51 26.75 12.44
C LYS A 133 12.45 27.70 13.65
N ARG A 134 12.26 27.18 14.88
CA ARG A 134 12.27 27.97 16.12
C ARG A 134 13.68 28.25 16.68
N VAL A 135 14.74 27.73 16.06
CA VAL A 135 16.15 27.98 16.45
C VAL A 135 16.80 29.07 15.57
N LYS A 136 16.03 30.09 15.14
CA LYS A 136 16.57 31.37 14.65
C LYS A 136 16.17 32.50 15.63
N PRO A 137 17.06 33.46 15.92
CA PRO A 137 17.32 33.94 17.28
C PRO A 137 16.62 35.26 17.65
N LYS A 138 16.59 35.51 18.97
CA LYS A 138 16.15 36.71 19.70
C LYS A 138 16.73 38.00 19.11
N GLU A 139 15.87 38.94 18.73
CA GLU A 139 16.28 40.32 18.41
C GLU A 139 16.12 41.18 19.68
N PRO A 140 17.13 42.02 20.03
CA PRO A 140 17.25 42.63 21.35
C PRO A 140 16.22 43.74 21.58
N VAL A 141 15.80 43.87 22.84
CA VAL A 141 15.03 45.02 23.33
C VAL A 141 15.87 46.27 23.08
N VAL A 142 15.46 47.11 22.14
CA VAL A 142 16.04 48.43 21.94
C VAL A 142 15.51 49.30 23.08
N GLU A 143 16.41 49.69 23.98
CA GLU A 143 16.20 50.67 25.04
C GLU A 143 16.09 52.06 24.36
N VAL A 144 14.86 52.48 24.06
CA VAL A 144 14.54 53.78 23.44
C VAL A 144 14.22 54.86 24.50
N ASP A 145 14.25 54.54 25.79
CA ASP A 145 13.82 55.46 26.85
C ASP A 145 14.86 56.52 27.28
N SER A 146 16.14 56.41 26.86
CA SER A 146 17.20 57.34 27.28
C SER A 146 17.47 58.52 26.33
N LEU A 147 16.85 58.54 25.14
CA LEU A 147 17.03 59.63 24.15
C LEU A 147 15.87 60.64 24.11
N THR A 148 14.76 60.38 24.81
CA THR A 148 13.60 61.29 24.91
C THR A 148 13.71 62.32 26.04
N GLU A 149 14.75 62.28 26.88
CA GLU A 149 14.98 63.27 27.95
C GLU A 149 16.09 64.29 27.63
N LEU A 150 16.63 64.29 26.41
CA LEU A 150 17.74 65.18 26.01
C LEU A 150 17.43 66.13 24.83
N PHE A 151 16.17 66.23 24.37
CA PHE A 151 15.73 67.25 23.41
C PHE A 151 14.36 67.83 23.80
#